data_AF-A0A3D6E1Y3-F1
#
_entry.id   AF-A0A3D6E1Y3-F1
#
_cell.length_a   1.000
_cell.length_b   1.000
_cell.length_c   1.000
_cell.angle_alpha   90.00
_cell.angle_beta   90.00
_cell.angle_gamma   90.00
#
_symmetry.space_group_name_H-M   'P 1'
#
loop_
_entity.id
_entity.type
_entity.pdbx_description
1 polymer ?
#
loop_
_entity_poly.entity_id
_entity_poly.type
_entity_poly.pdbx_seq_one_letter_code
_entity_poly.pdbx_strand_id
1 'polypeptide(L)'
;MLPRWDYGDAVRLTRNVRNDGTFPGIQTGDLLVRRGRIGNVRDVGTFLQDQIIYSVHFLDEGRLVGCREEELIAADAPWIDSRFEVRQKVRATRSLVIRGEIRVALGSRGEILNLERSGTHGVVYHAHFDCLPGTPLLVPEQALGEWEQDDA
;
A
#
# COMPACT_ATOMS: atom_id res chain seq x y z
N MET A 1 22.09 -12.97 7.23
CA MET A 1 21.88 -11.51 7.14
C MET A 1 21.85 -10.93 8.53
N LEU A 2 22.30 -9.68 8.72
CA LEU A 2 22.13 -8.96 9.98
C LEU A 2 20.75 -8.29 9.97
N PRO A 3 19.97 -8.35 11.06
CA PRO A 3 18.68 -7.67 11.13
C PRO A 3 18.88 -6.15 11.17
N ARG A 4 18.00 -5.44 10.47
CA ARG A 4 17.93 -3.97 10.45
C ARG A 4 17.28 -3.38 11.70
N TRP A 5 16.33 -4.11 12.29
CA TRP A 5 15.59 -3.68 13.49
C TRP A 5 15.86 -4.63 14.65
N ASP A 6 15.76 -4.13 15.88
CA ASP A 6 15.95 -4.89 17.11
C ASP A 6 14.72 -4.79 18.03
N TYR A 7 14.70 -5.60 19.08
CA TYR A 7 13.66 -5.58 20.11
C TYR A 7 13.41 -4.17 20.63
N GLY A 8 12.14 -3.76 20.63
CA GLY A 8 11.68 -2.46 21.12
C GLY A 8 11.63 -1.38 20.04
N ASP A 9 12.27 -1.56 18.89
CA ASP A 9 12.27 -0.58 17.81
C ASP A 9 10.85 -0.26 17.35
N ALA A 10 10.55 1.04 17.24
CA ALA A 10 9.30 1.53 16.71
C ALA A 10 9.39 1.57 15.18
N VAL A 11 8.52 0.81 14.52
CA VAL A 11 8.48 0.66 13.06
C VAL A 11 7.10 0.98 12.52
N ARG A 12 7.04 1.43 11.27
CA ARG A 12 5.81 1.71 10.54
C ARG A 12 5.68 0.79 9.33
N LEU A 13 4.47 0.30 9.07
CA LEU A 13 4.15 -0.47 7.87
C LEU A 13 4.12 0.40 6.62
N THR A 14 4.79 -0.06 5.56
CA THR A 14 4.78 0.60 4.24
C THR A 14 3.66 0.12 3.32
N ARG A 15 3.16 -1.11 3.56
CA ARG A 15 2.07 -1.77 2.84
C ARG A 15 1.13 -2.47 3.81
N ASN A 16 -0.07 -2.76 3.33
CA ASN A 16 -1.04 -3.52 4.10
C ASN A 16 -0.52 -4.93 4.31
N VAL A 17 -0.56 -5.42 5.54
CA VAL A 17 -0.24 -6.81 5.85
C VAL A 17 -1.53 -7.60 5.83
N ARG A 18 -1.57 -8.64 5.01
CA ARG A 18 -2.69 -9.56 4.88
C ARG A 18 -2.26 -10.95 5.33
N ASN A 19 -3.20 -11.74 5.84
CA ASN A 19 -2.88 -13.08 6.30
C ASN A 19 -2.47 -13.95 5.11
N ASP A 20 -1.25 -14.47 5.13
CA ASP A 20 -0.75 -15.42 4.12
C ASP A 20 -1.08 -16.89 4.48
N GLY A 21 -1.79 -17.10 5.58
CA GLY A 21 -2.15 -18.41 6.13
C GLY A 21 -1.38 -18.78 7.40
N THR A 22 -0.48 -17.91 7.86
CA THR A 22 0.30 -18.14 9.09
C THR A 22 -0.36 -17.59 10.36
N PHE A 23 -1.28 -16.62 10.22
CA PHE A 23 -1.97 -16.02 11.37
C PHE A 23 -3.23 -16.85 11.74
N PRO A 24 -3.36 -17.32 12.99
CA PRO A 24 -4.47 -18.19 13.40
C PRO A 24 -5.81 -17.45 13.48
N GLY A 25 -6.89 -18.11 13.09
CA GLY A 25 -8.26 -17.62 13.28
C GLY A 25 -8.72 -16.50 12.33
N ILE A 26 -7.89 -16.13 11.35
CA ILE A 26 -8.22 -15.14 10.31
C ILE A 26 -8.10 -15.80 8.94
N GLN A 27 -8.97 -15.48 7.98
CA GLN A 27 -8.92 -16.13 6.66
C GLN A 27 -7.70 -15.67 5.85
N THR A 28 -7.17 -16.53 4.99
CA THR A 28 -6.10 -16.15 4.06
C THR A 28 -6.57 -15.01 3.15
N GLY A 29 -5.77 -13.96 3.04
CA GLY A 29 -6.06 -12.76 2.27
C GLY A 29 -6.70 -11.63 3.09
N ASP A 30 -7.22 -11.90 4.29
CA ASP A 30 -7.83 -10.87 5.13
C ASP A 30 -6.79 -9.87 5.64
N LEU A 31 -7.23 -8.62 5.82
CA LEU A 31 -6.38 -7.55 6.32
C LEU A 31 -6.05 -7.76 7.80
N LEU A 32 -4.76 -7.88 8.11
CA LEU A 32 -4.27 -7.97 9.48
C LEU A 32 -4.03 -6.57 10.05
N VAL A 33 -3.23 -5.76 9.35
CA VAL A 33 -2.88 -4.41 9.77
C VAL A 33 -2.76 -3.54 8.53
N ARG A 34 -3.36 -2.34 8.59
CA ARG A 34 -3.28 -1.35 7.51
C ARG A 34 -1.86 -0.76 7.43
N ARG A 35 -1.43 -0.33 6.26
CA ARG A 35 -0.23 0.49 6.08
C ARG A 35 -0.31 1.76 6.92
N GLY A 36 0.84 2.34 7.24
CA GLY A 36 0.95 3.57 8.02
C GLY A 36 0.83 3.37 9.53
N ARG A 37 0.39 2.20 9.99
CA ARG A 37 0.31 1.84 11.40
C ARG A 37 1.71 1.64 11.97
N ILE A 38 1.89 2.10 13.20
CA ILE A 38 3.13 2.00 13.95
C ILE A 38 2.98 0.84 14.93
N GLY A 39 4.02 0.02 15.05
CA GLY A 39 4.13 -1.04 16.04
C GLY A 39 5.55 -1.11 16.59
N ASN A 40 5.75 -1.98 17.58
CA ASN A 40 7.05 -2.21 18.19
C ASN A 40 7.53 -3.63 17.90
N VAL A 41 8.78 -3.77 17.48
CA VAL A 41 9.42 -5.07 17.29
C VAL A 41 9.49 -5.80 18.64
N ARG A 42 9.04 -7.04 18.67
CA ARG A 42 9.02 -7.91 19.86
C ARG A 42 9.94 -9.11 19.73
N ASP A 43 10.23 -9.55 18.52
CA ASP A 43 11.13 -10.66 18.26
C ASP A 43 11.65 -10.59 16.82
N VAL A 44 12.82 -11.19 16.58
CA VAL A 44 13.45 -11.29 15.27
C VAL A 44 13.72 -12.76 14.98
N GLY A 45 12.92 -13.35 14.12
CA GLY A 45 13.01 -14.74 13.71
C GLY A 45 13.54 -14.89 12.28
N THR A 46 13.70 -16.14 11.86
CA THR A 46 13.98 -16.49 10.46
C THR A 46 12.94 -17.46 9.92
N PHE A 47 12.60 -17.27 8.65
CA PHE A 47 11.77 -18.15 7.85
C PHE A 47 12.61 -18.77 6.73
N LEU A 48 12.45 -20.08 6.49
CA LEU A 48 13.23 -20.83 5.50
C LEU A 48 14.75 -20.54 5.57
N GLN A 49 15.30 -20.52 6.81
CA GLN A 49 16.71 -20.32 7.18
C GLN A 49 17.33 -18.94 6.85
N ASP A 50 16.89 -18.27 5.78
CA ASP A 50 17.55 -17.06 5.27
C ASP A 50 16.69 -15.78 5.28
N GLN A 51 15.37 -15.89 5.47
CA GLN A 51 14.48 -14.73 5.44
C GLN A 51 14.21 -14.21 6.86
N ILE A 52 14.65 -12.98 7.16
CA ILE A 52 14.37 -12.35 8.46
C ILE A 52 12.90 -11.96 8.53
N ILE A 53 12.23 -12.35 9.61
CA ILE A 53 10.86 -11.98 9.94
C ILE A 53 10.84 -11.27 11.29
N TYR A 54 10.33 -10.06 11.32
CA TYR A 54 10.15 -9.26 12.52
C TYR A 54 8.76 -9.51 13.09
N SER A 55 8.66 -10.00 14.32
CA SER A 55 7.37 -10.06 15.03
C SER A 55 7.08 -8.67 15.60
N VAL A 56 6.13 -7.96 15.01
CA VAL A 56 5.80 -6.58 15.39
C VAL A 56 4.45 -6.57 16.11
N HIS A 57 4.43 -5.97 17.31
CA HIS A 57 3.19 -5.76 18.07
C HIS A 57 2.60 -4.40 17.72
N PHE A 58 1.44 -4.44 17.06
CA PHE A 58 0.60 -3.27 16.78
C PHE A 58 -0.43 -3.14 17.90
N LEU A 59 -0.16 -2.21 18.82
CA LEU A 59 -0.95 -2.06 20.06
C LEU A 59 -2.40 -1.64 19.79
N ASP A 60 -2.60 -0.74 18.83
CA ASP A 60 -3.92 -0.22 18.51
C ASP A 60 -4.83 -1.29 17.88
N GLU A 61 -4.25 -2.19 17.09
CA GLU A 61 -4.92 -3.36 16.53
C GLU A 61 -4.99 -4.55 17.49
N GLY A 62 -4.20 -4.54 18.57
CA GLY A 62 -4.05 -5.65 19.51
C GLY A 62 -3.48 -6.92 18.88
N ARG A 63 -2.56 -6.78 17.91
CA ARG A 63 -2.06 -7.91 17.09
C ARG A 63 -0.54 -7.98 17.06
N LEU A 64 -0.02 -9.21 17.17
CA LEU A 64 1.39 -9.52 16.91
C LEU A 64 1.50 -10.13 15.51
N VAL A 65 2.14 -9.44 14.57
CA VAL A 65 2.18 -9.83 13.16
C VAL A 65 3.64 -9.96 12.70
N GLY A 66 3.93 -11.03 11.97
CA GLY A 66 5.22 -11.20 11.28
C GLY A 66 5.31 -10.26 10.08
N CYS A 67 6.38 -9.48 10.01
CA CYS A 67 6.64 -8.52 8.94
C CYS A 67 8.02 -8.78 8.34
N ARG A 68 8.13 -8.66 7.03
CA ARG A 68 9.42 -8.69 6.32
C ARG A 68 10.13 -7.35 6.44
N GLU A 69 11.44 -7.34 6.24
CA GLU A 69 12.22 -6.10 6.34
C GLU A 69 11.70 -4.99 5.41
N GLU A 70 11.35 -5.33 4.17
CA GLU A 70 10.88 -4.36 3.18
C GLU A 70 9.45 -3.82 3.47
N GLU A 71 8.76 -4.41 4.45
CA GLU A 71 7.46 -3.93 4.94
C GLU A 71 7.58 -2.83 5.98
N LEU A 72 8.78 -2.60 6.51
CA LEU A 72 9.02 -1.76 7.67
C LEU A 72 9.94 -0.57 7.34
N ILE A 73 9.58 0.58 7.92
CA ILE A 73 10.43 1.77 8.02
C ILE A 73 10.44 2.24 9.47
N ALA A 74 11.37 3.13 9.83
CA ALA A 74 11.39 3.71 11.17
C ALA A 74 10.09 4.48 11.44
N ALA A 75 9.59 4.44 12.68
CA ALA A 75 8.33 5.12 13.02
C ALA A 75 8.38 6.65 12.83
N ASP A 76 9.56 7.25 12.92
CA ASP A 76 9.79 8.69 12.70
C ASP A 76 10.10 9.05 11.23
N ALA A 77 10.29 8.05 10.36
CA ALA A 77 10.53 8.29 8.95
C ALA A 77 9.34 9.04 8.31
N PRO A 78 9.57 9.88 7.29
CA PRO A 78 8.48 10.56 6.59
C PRO A 78 7.45 9.56 6.04
N TRP A 79 6.17 9.79 6.35
CA TRP A 79 5.07 8.98 5.85
C TRP A 79 3.99 9.87 5.26
N ILE A 80 3.59 9.53 4.03
CA ILE A 80 2.47 10.16 3.35
C ILE A 80 1.44 9.05 3.15
N ASP A 81 0.27 9.24 3.79
CA ASP A 81 -0.85 8.31 3.60
C ASP A 81 -1.32 8.38 2.14
N SER A 82 -1.76 7.25 1.63
CA SER A 82 -2.26 7.11 0.27
C SER A 82 -3.71 6.65 0.33
N ARG A 83 -4.58 7.32 -0.42
CA ARG A 83 -6.02 7.03 -0.46
C ARG A 83 -6.33 5.70 -1.14
N PHE A 84 -5.65 5.41 -2.25
CA PHE A 84 -5.84 4.20 -3.04
C PHE A 84 -4.73 3.16 -2.86
N GLU A 85 -5.06 1.89 -3.07
CA GLU A 85 -4.15 0.75 -3.00
C GLU A 85 -3.77 0.23 -4.39
N VAL A 86 -2.61 -0.43 -4.49
CA VAL A 86 -2.24 -1.17 -5.71
C VAL A 86 -3.29 -2.25 -5.98
N ARG A 87 -3.66 -2.42 -7.25
CA ARG A 87 -4.78 -3.22 -7.76
C ARG A 87 -6.18 -2.72 -7.42
N GLN A 88 -6.32 -1.57 -6.75
CA GLN A 88 -7.62 -0.98 -6.53
C GLN A 88 -8.19 -0.42 -7.83
N LYS A 89 -9.45 -0.75 -8.12
CA LYS A 89 -10.20 -0.12 -9.21
C LYS A 89 -10.56 1.31 -8.81
N VAL A 90 -10.34 2.23 -9.73
CA VAL A 90 -10.57 3.66 -9.54
C VAL A 90 -11.28 4.26 -10.75
N ARG A 91 -11.83 5.45 -10.57
CA ARG A 91 -12.35 6.28 -11.67
C ARG A 91 -11.54 7.57 -11.77
N ALA A 92 -11.39 8.08 -12.99
CA ALA A 92 -10.92 9.45 -13.20
C ALA A 92 -11.99 10.44 -12.71
N THR A 93 -11.65 11.31 -11.76
CA THR A 93 -12.55 12.39 -11.29
C THR A 93 -12.37 13.69 -12.09
N ARG A 94 -11.44 13.68 -13.05
CA ARG A 94 -11.15 14.77 -13.99
C ARG A 94 -10.73 14.17 -15.33
N SER A 95 -10.99 14.87 -16.43
CA SER A 95 -10.44 14.48 -17.73
C SER A 95 -8.91 14.64 -17.72
N LEU A 96 -8.19 13.60 -18.16
CA LEU A 96 -6.73 13.64 -18.27
C LEU A 96 -6.32 13.96 -19.71
N VAL A 97 -5.52 15.02 -19.85
CA VAL A 97 -5.08 15.55 -21.14
C VAL A 97 -3.61 15.21 -21.35
N ILE A 98 -3.29 14.64 -22.51
CA ILE A 98 -1.92 14.31 -22.91
C ILE A 98 -1.67 15.00 -24.24
N ARG A 99 -0.64 15.85 -24.31
CA ARG A 99 -0.29 16.63 -25.53
C ARG A 99 -1.47 17.45 -26.09
N GLY A 100 -2.35 17.96 -25.23
CA GLY A 100 -3.49 18.80 -25.63
C GLY A 100 -4.76 18.03 -25.98
N GLU A 101 -4.73 16.69 -26.01
CA GLU A 101 -5.89 15.85 -26.29
C GLU A 101 -6.39 15.15 -25.03
N ILE A 102 -7.71 15.07 -24.85
CA ILE A 102 -8.32 14.26 -23.78
C ILE A 102 -8.10 12.80 -24.13
N ARG A 103 -7.27 12.10 -23.34
CA ARG A 103 -6.99 10.67 -23.50
C ARG A 103 -7.74 9.80 -22.50
N VAL A 104 -8.14 10.37 -21.38
CA VAL A 104 -8.97 9.73 -20.35
C VAL A 104 -10.12 10.69 -20.03
N ALA A 105 -11.35 10.26 -20.29
CA ALA A 105 -12.52 11.07 -20.01
C ALA A 105 -12.85 11.06 -18.51
N LEU A 106 -13.59 12.07 -18.06
CA LEU A 106 -14.19 12.05 -16.72
C LEU A 106 -14.99 10.75 -16.52
N GLY A 107 -14.80 10.10 -15.38
CA GLY A 107 -15.48 8.86 -15.03
C GLY A 107 -14.86 7.61 -15.64
N SER A 108 -13.83 7.71 -16.49
CA SER A 108 -13.17 6.53 -17.05
C SER A 108 -12.62 5.62 -15.95
N ARG A 109 -12.90 4.32 -16.08
CA ARG A 109 -12.41 3.28 -15.20
C ARG A 109 -10.91 3.05 -15.39
N GLY A 110 -10.22 2.80 -14.29
CA GLY A 110 -8.84 2.37 -14.27
C GLY A 110 -8.50 1.51 -13.06
N GLU A 111 -7.22 1.15 -12.97
CA GLU A 111 -6.63 0.36 -11.90
C GLU A 111 -5.27 0.93 -11.51
N ILE A 112 -4.99 0.96 -10.21
CA ILE A 112 -3.70 1.38 -9.69
C ILE A 112 -2.67 0.26 -9.90
N LEU A 113 -1.64 0.52 -10.70
CA LEU A 113 -0.53 -0.42 -10.90
C LEU A 113 0.57 -0.24 -9.86
N ASN A 114 0.86 1.01 -9.51
CA ASN A 114 1.89 1.37 -8.54
C ASN A 114 1.60 2.75 -7.93
N LEU A 115 2.32 3.12 -6.88
CA LEU A 115 2.25 4.46 -6.31
C LEU A 115 3.64 4.91 -5.86
N GLU A 116 3.88 6.21 -6.01
CA GLU A 116 5.09 6.90 -5.57
C GLU A 116 4.70 7.96 -4.54
N ARG A 117 5.51 8.05 -3.48
CA ARG A 117 5.34 9.07 -2.44
C ARG A 117 6.43 10.10 -2.62
N SER A 118 6.04 11.34 -2.85
CA SER A 118 6.95 12.47 -3.00
C SER A 118 6.64 13.54 -1.96
N GLY A 119 7.66 14.01 -1.24
CA GLY A 119 7.50 15.03 -0.21
C GLY A 119 6.92 16.36 -0.71
N THR A 120 7.03 16.65 -2.01
CA THR A 120 6.56 17.90 -2.62
C THR A 120 5.18 17.80 -3.28
N HIS A 121 4.81 16.62 -3.78
CA HIS A 121 3.59 16.41 -4.58
C HIS A 121 2.59 15.45 -3.94
N GLY A 122 2.86 14.97 -2.73
CA GLY A 122 2.03 13.97 -2.06
C GLY A 122 2.17 12.60 -2.71
N VAL A 123 1.05 11.92 -2.95
CA VAL A 123 1.02 10.60 -3.59
C VAL A 123 0.67 10.74 -5.06
N VAL A 124 1.53 10.19 -5.92
CA VAL A 124 1.30 10.06 -7.35
C VAL A 124 1.11 8.58 -7.68
N TYR A 125 0.08 8.28 -8.46
CA TYR A 125 -0.29 6.92 -8.81
C TYR A 125 0.10 6.62 -10.25
N HIS A 126 0.68 5.44 -10.48
CA HIS A 126 0.73 4.85 -11.81
C HIS A 126 -0.60 4.14 -12.04
N ALA A 127 -1.50 4.77 -12.77
CA ALA A 127 -2.82 4.23 -13.07
C ALA A 127 -2.91 3.82 -14.55
N HIS A 128 -3.44 2.63 -14.80
CA HIS A 128 -3.86 2.21 -16.13
C HIS A 128 -5.37 2.47 -16.27
N PHE A 129 -5.80 3.00 -17.41
CA PHE A 129 -7.22 3.24 -17.70
C PHE A 129 -7.64 2.37 -18.87
N ASP A 130 -8.86 1.82 -18.80
CA ASP A 130 -9.40 0.90 -19.81
C ASP A 130 -9.50 1.56 -21.20
N CYS A 131 -9.76 2.88 -21.23
CA CYS A 131 -9.84 3.67 -22.46
C CYS A 131 -8.47 3.98 -23.09
N LEU A 132 -7.36 3.69 -22.39
CA LEU A 132 -6.01 3.92 -22.85
C LEU A 132 -5.12 2.68 -22.58
N PRO A 133 -5.35 1.57 -23.29
CA PRO A 133 -4.65 0.32 -23.05
C PRO A 133 -3.15 0.43 -23.28
N GLY A 134 -2.36 -0.25 -22.44
CA GLY A 134 -0.90 -0.34 -22.56
C GLY A 134 -0.12 0.93 -22.20
N THR A 135 -0.80 2.02 -21.81
CA THR A 135 -0.13 3.29 -21.46
C THR A 135 -0.53 3.72 -20.04
N PRO A 136 0.23 3.30 -19.00
CA PRO A 136 0.00 3.80 -17.65
C PRO A 136 0.33 5.28 -17.56
N LEU A 137 -0.44 6.01 -16.75
CA LEU A 137 -0.29 7.44 -16.53
C LEU A 137 0.10 7.71 -15.07
N LEU A 138 0.91 8.74 -14.88
CA LEU A 138 1.13 9.34 -13.57
C LEU A 138 -0.03 10.27 -13.26
N VAL A 139 -0.82 9.91 -12.25
CA VAL A 139 -2.04 10.62 -11.88
C VAL A 139 -1.97 11.06 -10.41
N PRO A 140 -2.18 12.34 -10.09
CA PRO A 140 -2.22 12.80 -8.71
C PRO A 140 -3.48 12.27 -8.01
N GLU A 141 -3.39 12.06 -6.69
CA GLU A 141 -4.49 11.51 -5.89
C GLU A 141 -5.83 12.24 -6.09
N GLN A 142 -5.81 13.58 -6.22
CA GLN A 142 -7.02 14.40 -6.42
C GLN A 142 -7.78 14.15 -7.74
N ALA A 143 -7.15 13.50 -8.72
CA ALA A 143 -7.75 13.18 -10.01
C ALA A 143 -8.31 11.75 -10.07
N LEU A 144 -8.26 11.04 -8.94
CA LEU A 144 -8.77 9.69 -8.77
C LEU A 144 -9.91 9.65 -7.75
N GLY A 145 -10.84 8.75 -7.97
CA GLY A 145 -11.97 8.45 -7.10
C GLY A 145 -12.19 6.95 -7.00
N GLU A 146 -12.95 6.52 -6.00
CA GLU A 146 -13.33 5.11 -5.88
C GLU A 146 -14.19 4.70 -7.07
N TRP A 147 -13.91 3.51 -7.62
CA TRP A 147 -14.81 2.88 -8.57
C TRP A 147 -15.88 2.14 -7.78
N GLU A 148 -17.00 2.81 -7.53
CA GLU A 148 -18.22 2.13 -7.08
C GLU A 148 -18.78 1.39 -8.30
N GLN A 149 -18.85 0.08 -8.19
CA GLN A 149 -19.60 -0.72 -9.13
C GLN A 149 -21.06 -0.45 -8.78
N ASP A 150 -21.79 0.30 -9.62
CA ASP A 150 -23.25 0.33 -9.50
C ASP A 150 -23.72 -1.13 -9.65
N ASP A 151 -24.02 -1.78 -8.52
CA ASP A 151 -24.67 -3.07 -8.50
C ASP A 151 -26.07 -2.86 -9.11
N ALA A 152 -26.21 -3.33 -10.35
CA ALA A 152 -27.48 -3.37 -11.08
C ALA A 152 -28.41 -4.46 -10.53
#